data_AF-A0ABD7NCC5-F1
#
_entry.id   AF-A0ABD7NCC5-F1
#
_cell.length_a   1.000
_cell.length_b   1.000
_cell.length_c   1.000
_cell.angle_alpha   90.00
_cell.angle_beta   90.00
_cell.angle_gamma   90.00
#
_symmetry.space_group_name_H-M   'P 1'
#
loop_
_entity.id
_entity.type
_entity.pdbx_description
1 polymer ?
#
loop_
_entity_poly.entity_id
_entity_poly.type
_entity_poly.pdbx_seq_one_letter_code
_entity_poly.pdbx_strand_id
1 'polypeptide(L)'
;MNIRFRSISFTAIAGFALLLSANASAQWAGRGRIVQQNSSGGITTHAAQAGAGYNRGYDRRHETITDGTGNATRNGSSYAGNAFGGYSQSSGSSYINGNDAGYSRQRNGQTAQGGTFNGNSTWQNGQGFTHQGTATAADGKTYSGQTSITKDGVTRSGTCHDASGSVVSC
;
A
#
# COMPACT_ATOMS: atom_id res chain seq x y z
N MET A 1 -22.30 36.43 -60.72
CA MET A 1 -20.95 37.03 -60.66
C MET A 1 -20.01 35.99 -60.06
N ASN A 2 -19.15 35.40 -60.89
CA ASN A 2 -18.16 34.39 -60.52
C ASN A 2 -16.93 35.06 -59.89
N ILE A 3 -16.47 34.63 -58.70
CA ILE A 3 -15.04 34.58 -58.39
C ILE A 3 -14.76 33.32 -57.55
N ARG A 4 -13.99 32.40 -58.13
CA ARG A 4 -13.42 31.21 -57.50
C ARG A 4 -12.09 31.60 -56.85
N PHE A 5 -11.80 31.11 -55.64
CA PHE A 5 -10.42 31.00 -55.16
C PHE A 5 -10.10 29.53 -54.85
N ARG A 6 -9.04 29.04 -55.49
CA ARG A 6 -8.50 27.69 -55.36
C ARG A 6 -7.37 27.68 -54.33
N SER A 7 -7.43 26.69 -53.43
CA SER A 7 -6.34 25.87 -52.84
C SER A 7 -5.03 26.52 -52.34
N ILE A 8 -4.73 26.31 -51.05
CA ILE A 8 -3.37 26.00 -50.57
C ILE A 8 -3.47 24.94 -49.46
N SER A 9 -2.89 23.77 -49.71
CA SER A 9 -2.71 22.67 -48.75
C SER A 9 -1.43 22.91 -47.95
N PHE A 10 -1.45 22.69 -46.63
CA PHE A 10 -0.25 22.44 -45.84
C PHE A 10 -0.42 21.13 -45.07
N THR A 11 0.21 20.08 -45.61
CA THR A 11 0.40 18.78 -44.98
C THR A 11 1.43 18.93 -43.86
N ALA A 12 0.99 18.93 -42.60
CA ALA A 12 1.91 18.80 -41.47
C ALA A 12 2.22 17.31 -41.24
N ILE A 13 3.29 16.84 -41.90
CA ILE A 13 3.93 15.56 -41.56
C ILE A 13 4.69 15.80 -40.25
N ALA A 14 4.06 15.50 -39.12
CA ALA A 14 4.76 15.44 -37.84
C ALA A 14 5.62 14.16 -37.84
N GLY A 15 6.89 14.34 -38.16
CA GLY A 15 7.89 13.27 -38.19
C GLY A 15 8.01 12.58 -36.83
N PHE A 16 7.61 11.32 -36.78
CA PHE A 16 7.94 10.42 -35.68
C PHE A 16 9.40 9.99 -35.87
N ALA A 17 10.34 10.77 -35.32
CA ALA A 17 11.73 10.38 -35.26
C ALA A 17 11.90 9.23 -34.27
N LEU A 18 11.89 8.00 -34.80
CA LEU A 18 12.20 6.77 -34.08
C LEU A 18 13.72 6.74 -33.79
N LEU A 19 14.15 7.47 -32.77
CA LEU A 19 15.52 7.37 -32.26
C LEU A 19 15.64 6.13 -31.38
N LEU A 20 16.13 5.04 -31.98
CA LEU A 20 16.70 3.91 -31.26
C LEU A 20 18.04 4.35 -30.65
N SER A 21 18.12 4.43 -29.32
CA SER A 21 19.39 4.33 -28.61
C SER A 21 19.21 3.61 -27.27
N ALA A 22 20.12 2.67 -27.05
CA ALA A 22 20.14 1.60 -26.07
C ALA A 22 20.10 2.02 -24.59
N ASN A 23 19.57 1.09 -23.78
CA ASN A 23 19.79 0.90 -22.34
C ASN A 23 19.58 2.11 -21.41
N ALA A 24 18.34 2.29 -20.97
CA ALA A 24 18.07 2.93 -19.68
C ALA A 24 17.08 2.07 -18.93
N SER A 25 17.41 1.68 -17.70
CA SER A 25 16.45 1.26 -16.70
C SER A 25 15.37 2.34 -16.59
N ALA A 26 14.24 2.18 -17.29
CA ALA A 26 13.18 3.16 -17.29
C ALA A 26 12.60 3.26 -15.87
N GLN A 27 12.96 4.32 -15.16
CA GLN A 27 12.40 4.67 -13.86
C GLN A 27 11.27 5.66 -14.10
N TRP A 28 10.06 5.32 -13.67
CA TRP A 28 8.95 6.26 -13.69
C TRP A 28 8.34 6.34 -12.29
N ALA A 29 7.96 7.55 -11.89
CA ALA A 29 7.25 7.81 -10.65
C ALA A 29 6.16 8.86 -10.93
N GLY A 30 4.90 8.48 -10.75
CA GLY A 30 3.73 9.35 -10.78
C GLY A 30 3.15 9.54 -9.38
N ARG A 31 2.79 10.78 -9.04
CA ARG A 31 2.05 11.13 -7.81
C ARG A 31 0.78 11.89 -8.22
N GLY A 32 -0.37 11.45 -7.72
CA GLY A 32 -1.66 12.13 -7.91
C GLY A 32 -2.36 12.32 -6.57
N ARG A 33 -2.96 13.50 -6.38
CA ARG A 33 -3.82 13.83 -5.24
C ARG A 33 -5.09 14.49 -5.75
N ILE A 34 -6.24 13.97 -5.32
CA ILE A 34 -7.57 14.56 -5.54
C ILE A 34 -8.10 14.99 -4.18
N VAL A 35 -8.65 16.19 -4.10
CA VAL A 35 -9.31 16.74 -2.90
C VAL A 35 -10.68 17.23 -3.34
N GLN A 36 -11.73 16.75 -2.68
CA GLN A 36 -13.13 17.07 -3.00
C GLN A 36 -13.87 17.42 -1.71
N GLN A 37 -14.72 18.44 -1.76
CA GLN A 37 -15.71 18.66 -0.70
C GLN A 37 -16.79 17.58 -0.80
N ASN A 38 -17.26 17.06 0.33
CA ASN A 38 -18.34 16.07 0.37
C ASN A 38 -19.67 16.71 0.82
N SER A 39 -20.77 16.01 0.58
CA SER A 39 -22.13 16.48 0.90
C SER A 39 -22.39 16.71 2.39
N SER A 40 -21.53 16.18 3.26
CA SER A 40 -21.61 16.35 4.72
C SER A 40 -20.89 17.62 5.20
N GLY A 41 -20.31 18.44 4.30
CA GLY A 41 -19.57 19.65 4.66
C GLY A 41 -18.10 19.42 5.03
N GLY A 42 -17.60 18.19 4.88
CA GLY A 42 -16.20 17.84 5.08
C GLY A 42 -15.43 17.66 3.77
N ILE A 43 -14.28 16.98 3.85
CA ILE A 43 -13.37 16.77 2.72
C ILE A 43 -13.10 15.28 2.53
N THR A 44 -13.15 14.84 1.27
CA THR A 44 -12.61 13.55 0.82
C THR A 44 -11.31 13.78 0.07
N THR A 45 -10.22 13.13 0.48
CA THR A 45 -8.95 13.15 -0.24
C THR A 45 -8.59 11.77 -0.74
N HIS A 46 -8.23 11.67 -2.02
CA HIS A 46 -7.63 10.46 -2.59
C HIS A 46 -6.18 10.77 -2.96
N ALA A 47 -5.23 9.97 -2.49
CA ALA A 47 -3.84 10.06 -2.91
C ALA A 47 -3.41 8.72 -3.48
N ALA A 48 -2.84 8.75 -4.69
CA ALA A 48 -2.21 7.61 -5.32
C ALA A 48 -0.79 7.96 -5.72
N GLN A 49 0.13 7.05 -5.47
CA GLN A 49 1.49 7.11 -6.00
C GLN A 49 1.73 5.80 -6.74
N ALA A 50 2.45 5.84 -7.84
CA ALA A 50 2.86 4.65 -8.56
C ALA A 50 4.25 4.93 -9.13
N GLY A 51 5.19 4.01 -8.94
CA GLY A 51 6.46 4.07 -9.62
C GLY A 51 7.04 2.68 -9.83
N ALA A 52 7.82 2.52 -10.89
CA ALA A 52 8.59 1.31 -11.12
C ALA A 52 10.05 1.70 -11.42
N GLY A 53 10.97 1.04 -10.71
CA GLY A 53 12.40 0.98 -11.04
C GLY A 53 12.82 -0.44 -11.41
N TYR A 54 14.11 -0.65 -11.67
CA TYR A 54 14.69 -1.95 -12.11
C TYR A 54 14.31 -3.15 -11.21
N ASN A 55 13.94 -2.90 -9.94
CA ASN A 55 13.39 -3.88 -9.01
C ASN A 55 11.95 -3.54 -8.60
N ARG A 56 11.00 -3.86 -9.48
CA ARG A 56 9.57 -3.49 -9.46
C ARG A 56 8.82 -3.75 -8.14
N GLY A 57 8.73 -2.73 -7.28
CA GLY A 57 7.77 -2.64 -6.17
C GLY A 57 6.84 -1.43 -6.32
N TYR A 58 5.54 -1.65 -6.15
CA TYR A 58 4.48 -0.65 -6.35
C TYR A 58 4.07 -0.03 -4.98
N ASP A 59 3.12 0.93 -4.93
CA ASP A 59 2.31 1.37 -3.75
C ASP A 59 1.68 2.78 -3.97
N ARG A 60 0.32 2.91 -3.87
CA ARG A 60 -0.46 3.73 -2.89
C ARG A 60 -1.92 3.96 -3.28
N ARG A 61 -2.83 3.71 -2.32
CA ARG A 61 -4.15 4.38 -2.21
C ARG A 61 -4.33 4.82 -0.76
N HIS A 62 -4.39 6.12 -0.50
CA HIS A 62 -4.86 6.67 0.77
C HIS A 62 -6.17 7.43 0.50
N GLU A 63 -7.21 7.09 1.25
CA GLU A 63 -8.45 7.84 1.29
C GLU A 63 -8.59 8.43 2.69
N THR A 64 -8.84 9.73 2.80
CA THR A 64 -9.24 10.36 4.06
C THR A 64 -10.57 11.03 3.86
N ILE A 65 -11.54 10.75 4.73
CA ILE A 65 -12.88 11.34 4.72
C ILE A 65 -13.06 12.05 6.05
N THR A 66 -13.39 13.34 6.01
CA THR A 66 -13.87 14.09 7.17
C THR A 66 -15.34 14.46 6.99
N ASP A 67 -16.08 14.58 8.09
CA ASP A 67 -17.53 14.86 8.06
C ASP A 67 -17.89 16.31 8.43
N GLY A 68 -16.89 17.20 8.52
CA GLY A 68 -17.11 18.61 8.88
C GLY A 68 -17.32 18.87 10.37
N THR A 69 -17.43 17.83 11.22
CA THR A 69 -17.66 17.95 12.67
C THR A 69 -16.46 17.55 13.53
N GLY A 70 -15.32 17.28 12.90
CA GLY A 70 -14.08 16.89 13.57
C GLY A 70 -13.76 15.39 13.50
N ASN A 71 -14.65 14.58 12.91
CA ASN A 71 -14.39 13.16 12.72
C ASN A 71 -13.62 12.92 11.42
N ALA A 72 -12.75 11.91 11.45
CA ALA A 72 -11.94 11.53 10.30
C ALA A 72 -11.82 10.02 10.20
N THR A 73 -11.96 9.48 8.99
CA THR A 73 -11.59 8.10 8.67
C THR A 73 -10.52 8.12 7.60
N ARG A 74 -9.49 7.30 7.75
CA ARG A 74 -8.43 7.10 6.77
C ARG A 74 -8.31 5.63 6.42
N ASN A 75 -8.41 5.31 5.14
CA ASN A 75 -8.13 3.99 4.59
C ASN A 75 -6.82 4.00 3.82
N GLY A 76 -6.05 2.92 3.90
CA GLY A 76 -4.76 2.84 3.23
C GLY A 76 -4.38 1.42 2.85
N SER A 77 -3.93 1.24 1.62
CA SER A 77 -3.34 -0.02 1.16
C SER A 77 -1.99 0.22 0.50
N SER A 78 -1.07 -0.73 0.69
CA SER A 78 0.20 -0.79 -0.03
C SER A 78 0.52 -2.17 -0.58
N TYR A 79 1.30 -2.21 -1.66
CA TYR A 79 1.78 -3.44 -2.27
C TYR A 79 3.14 -3.19 -2.91
N ALA A 80 4.21 -3.79 -2.39
CA ALA A 80 5.55 -3.77 -2.97
C ALA A 80 5.93 -5.20 -3.43
N GLY A 81 6.10 -5.39 -4.73
CA GLY A 81 6.73 -6.57 -5.31
C GLY A 81 8.23 -6.39 -5.53
N ASN A 82 8.92 -7.43 -6.01
CA ASN A 82 10.22 -7.30 -6.66
C ASN A 82 10.28 -8.18 -7.92
N ALA A 83 11.30 -7.98 -8.76
CA ALA A 83 11.45 -8.73 -10.02
C ALA A 83 11.73 -10.23 -9.81
N PHE A 84 12.14 -10.62 -8.61
CA PHE A 84 12.48 -12.00 -8.25
C PHE A 84 11.27 -12.81 -7.75
N GLY A 85 10.06 -12.22 -7.73
CA GLY A 85 8.82 -12.92 -7.40
C GLY A 85 8.37 -12.78 -5.93
N GLY A 86 9.12 -12.06 -5.09
CA GLY A 86 8.69 -11.74 -3.74
C GLY A 86 7.76 -10.53 -3.69
N TYR A 87 6.85 -10.49 -2.73
CA TYR A 87 5.99 -9.34 -2.48
C TYR A 87 5.68 -9.11 -0.99
N SER A 88 5.27 -7.90 -0.68
CA SER A 88 4.72 -7.47 0.61
C SER A 88 3.54 -6.56 0.34
N GLN A 89 2.44 -6.78 1.03
CA GLN A 89 1.23 -6.00 0.89
C GLN A 89 0.63 -5.71 2.25
N SER A 90 -0.12 -4.62 2.33
CA SER A 90 -0.82 -4.27 3.54
C SER A 90 -2.07 -3.48 3.25
N SER A 91 -3.05 -3.58 4.12
CA SER A 91 -4.27 -2.81 4.08
C SER A 91 -4.68 -2.47 5.50
N GLY A 92 -5.30 -1.32 5.69
CA GLY A 92 -5.71 -0.89 7.01
C GLY A 92 -6.54 0.37 6.98
N SER A 93 -7.09 0.67 8.15
CA SER A 93 -7.89 1.85 8.40
C SER A 93 -7.52 2.46 9.74
N SER A 94 -7.79 3.74 9.88
CA SER A 94 -7.72 4.45 11.15
C SER A 94 -8.84 5.47 11.21
N TYR A 95 -9.34 5.76 12.39
CA TYR A 95 -10.37 6.77 12.57
C TYR A 95 -10.14 7.60 13.83
N ILE A 96 -10.75 8.78 13.83
CA ILE A 96 -10.93 9.65 14.99
C ILE A 96 -12.41 10.04 15.01
N ASN A 97 -13.08 9.84 16.14
CA ASN A 97 -14.47 10.21 16.36
C ASN A 97 -14.65 10.77 17.77
N GLY A 98 -14.67 12.11 17.89
CA GLY A 98 -14.64 12.79 19.18
C GLY A 98 -13.41 12.41 20.03
N ASN A 99 -13.66 11.82 21.20
CA ASN A 99 -12.61 11.33 22.11
C ASN A 99 -12.18 9.88 21.81
N ASP A 100 -12.76 9.23 20.81
CA ASP A 100 -12.40 7.87 20.41
C ASP A 100 -11.49 7.89 19.18
N ALA A 101 -10.57 6.92 19.12
CA ALA A 101 -9.69 6.74 17.99
C ALA A 101 -9.25 5.28 17.90
N GLY A 102 -9.07 4.81 16.67
CA GLY A 102 -8.70 3.43 16.41
C GLY A 102 -7.84 3.29 15.16
N TYR A 103 -7.13 2.17 15.09
CA TYR A 103 -6.27 1.77 13.99
C TYR A 103 -6.32 0.26 13.82
N SER A 104 -6.40 -0.20 12.57
CA SER A 104 -6.24 -1.60 12.22
C SER A 104 -5.44 -1.71 10.93
N ARG A 105 -4.51 -2.66 10.86
CA ARG A 105 -3.73 -2.95 9.65
C ARG A 105 -3.37 -4.42 9.57
N GLN A 106 -3.73 -5.04 8.46
CA GLN A 106 -3.20 -6.31 8.03
C GLN A 106 -1.97 -6.13 7.13
N ARG A 107 -1.04 -7.07 7.24
CA ARG A 107 0.17 -7.20 6.42
C ARG A 107 0.31 -8.65 5.98
N ASN A 108 0.52 -8.87 4.69
CA ASN A 108 0.83 -10.17 4.12
C ASN A 108 2.09 -10.01 3.27
N GLY A 109 2.95 -11.02 3.21
CA GLY A 109 4.05 -11.06 2.25
C GLY A 109 4.47 -12.48 1.93
N GLN A 110 5.16 -12.61 0.81
CA GLN A 110 5.75 -13.85 0.37
C GLN A 110 7.15 -13.57 -0.19
N THR A 111 8.11 -14.42 0.15
CA THR A 111 9.45 -14.39 -0.44
C THR A 111 9.45 -15.12 -1.78
N ALA A 112 10.42 -14.82 -2.64
CA ALA A 112 10.60 -15.55 -3.90
C ALA A 112 10.79 -17.06 -3.68
N GLN A 113 11.36 -17.43 -2.53
CA GLN A 113 11.65 -18.80 -2.14
C GLN A 113 10.44 -19.53 -1.52
N GLY A 114 9.28 -18.88 -1.40
CA GLY A 114 8.04 -19.51 -0.91
C GLY A 114 7.76 -19.35 0.58
N GLY A 115 8.60 -18.62 1.33
CA GLY A 115 8.29 -18.25 2.71
C GLY A 115 7.18 -17.20 2.76
N THR A 116 6.33 -17.23 3.78
CA THR A 116 5.18 -16.33 3.93
C THR A 116 5.20 -15.60 5.28
N PHE A 117 4.53 -14.45 5.33
CA PHE A 117 4.24 -13.72 6.56
C PHE A 117 2.81 -13.21 6.50
N ASN A 118 2.06 -13.39 7.58
CA ASN A 118 0.75 -12.78 7.77
C ASN A 118 0.68 -12.17 9.16
N GLY A 119 0.34 -10.90 9.26
CA GLY A 119 0.25 -10.20 10.52
C GLY A 119 -0.87 -9.19 10.55
N ASN A 120 -1.41 -8.97 11.74
CA ASN A 120 -2.43 -7.98 12.02
C ASN A 120 -1.95 -7.07 13.15
N SER A 121 -2.23 -5.78 13.05
CA SER A 121 -1.96 -4.80 14.09
C SER A 121 -3.22 -4.01 14.37
N THR A 122 -3.60 -3.89 15.62
CA THR A 122 -4.72 -3.08 16.07
C THR A 122 -4.27 -2.12 17.16
N TRP A 123 -4.90 -0.96 17.22
CA TRP A 123 -4.82 -0.06 18.35
C TRP A 123 -6.17 0.58 18.58
N GLN A 124 -6.53 0.74 19.84
CA GLN A 124 -7.74 1.44 20.23
C GLN A 124 -7.43 2.34 21.42
N ASN A 125 -8.04 3.53 21.42
CA ASN A 125 -7.94 4.43 22.55
C ASN A 125 -8.36 3.73 23.86
N GLY A 126 -7.54 3.89 24.90
CA GLY A 126 -7.75 3.23 26.20
C GLY A 126 -7.43 1.74 26.27
N GLN A 127 -7.28 1.02 25.15
CA GLN A 127 -6.99 -0.43 25.16
C GLN A 127 -5.53 -0.76 24.83
N GLY A 128 -4.84 0.13 24.11
CA GLY A 128 -3.43 -0.07 23.72
C GLY A 128 -3.27 -0.67 22.33
N PHE A 129 -2.06 -1.11 22.02
CA PHE A 129 -1.66 -1.65 20.72
C PHE A 129 -1.45 -3.15 20.81
N THR A 130 -1.97 -3.91 19.85
CA THR A 130 -1.69 -5.34 19.69
C THR A 130 -1.17 -5.61 18.29
N HIS A 131 -0.12 -6.41 18.19
CA HIS A 131 0.33 -6.99 16.94
C HIS A 131 0.41 -8.50 17.09
N GLN A 132 -0.19 -9.23 16.17
CA GLN A 132 -0.04 -10.67 16.05
C GLN A 132 0.43 -11.01 14.64
N GLY A 133 1.19 -12.09 14.50
CA GLY A 133 1.57 -12.56 13.18
C GLY A 133 2.15 -13.96 13.19
N THR A 134 2.10 -14.55 12.00
CA THR A 134 2.65 -15.86 11.70
C THR A 134 3.60 -15.71 10.51
N ALA A 135 4.82 -16.25 10.66
CA ALA A 135 5.77 -16.41 9.58
C ALA A 135 5.94 -17.91 9.29
N THR A 136 5.95 -18.28 8.02
CA THR A 136 6.26 -19.65 7.58
C THR A 136 7.47 -19.59 6.67
N ALA A 137 8.54 -20.31 7.01
CA ALA A 137 9.69 -20.46 6.15
C ALA A 137 9.38 -21.40 4.97
N ALA A 138 10.19 -21.32 3.91
CA ALA A 138 10.02 -22.16 2.72
C ALA A 138 10.15 -23.66 3.02
N ASP A 139 10.90 -24.01 4.07
CA ASP A 139 11.09 -25.38 4.55
C ASP A 139 9.97 -25.85 5.52
N GLY A 140 8.90 -25.07 5.68
CA GLY A 140 7.71 -25.43 6.46
C GLY A 140 7.79 -25.08 7.94
N LYS A 141 8.92 -24.57 8.46
CA LYS A 141 9.00 -24.10 9.84
C LYS A 141 8.11 -22.87 10.04
N THR A 142 7.46 -22.77 11.19
CA THR A 142 6.56 -21.65 11.49
C THR A 142 6.94 -20.94 12.79
N TYR A 143 6.71 -19.63 12.83
CA TYR A 143 6.69 -18.84 14.05
C TYR A 143 5.35 -18.13 14.14
N SER A 144 4.67 -18.26 15.28
CA SER A 144 3.47 -17.47 15.60
C SER A 144 3.73 -16.67 16.85
N GLY A 145 3.49 -15.35 16.81
CA GLY A 145 3.76 -14.48 17.93
C GLY A 145 2.74 -13.36 18.08
N GLN A 146 2.69 -12.81 19.29
CA GLN A 146 1.89 -11.66 19.65
C GLN A 146 2.71 -10.71 20.52
N THR A 147 2.57 -9.41 20.27
CA THR A 147 3.05 -8.33 21.13
C THR A 147 1.86 -7.45 21.48
N SER A 148 1.68 -7.14 22.76
CA SER A 148 0.69 -6.16 23.20
C SER A 148 1.37 -5.07 24.03
N ILE A 149 1.00 -3.82 23.80
CA ILE A 149 1.51 -2.64 24.48
C ILE A 149 0.32 -1.92 25.08
N THR A 150 0.30 -1.80 26.40
CA THR A 150 -0.76 -1.11 27.14
C THR A 150 -0.14 -0.04 28.03
N LYS A 151 -0.98 0.72 28.75
CA LYS A 151 -0.50 1.65 29.79
C LYS A 151 0.32 0.94 30.88
N ASP A 152 0.04 -0.34 31.12
CA ASP A 152 0.61 -1.13 32.21
C ASP A 152 1.89 -1.87 31.79
N GLY A 153 2.27 -1.81 30.50
CA GLY A 153 3.52 -2.35 29.99
C GLY A 153 3.42 -3.09 28.67
N VAL A 154 4.45 -3.88 28.36
CA VAL A 154 4.60 -4.63 27.11
C VAL A 154 4.61 -6.12 27.39
N THR A 155 3.72 -6.87 26.73
CA THR A 155 3.70 -8.33 26.75
C THR A 155 4.11 -8.88 25.38
N ARG A 156 4.89 -9.98 25.37
CA ARG A 156 5.30 -10.69 24.17
C ARG A 156 5.15 -12.18 24.38
N SER A 157 4.59 -12.86 23.40
CA SER A 157 4.51 -14.32 23.33
C SER A 157 4.88 -14.79 21.93
N GLY A 158 5.43 -15.99 21.83
CA GLY A 158 5.85 -16.59 20.58
C GLY A 158 5.99 -18.09 20.70
N THR A 159 5.70 -18.81 19.63
CA THR A 159 5.87 -20.27 19.53
C THR A 159 6.40 -20.63 18.16
N CYS A 160 7.43 -21.46 18.13
CA CYS A 160 8.01 -21.98 16.91
C CYS A 160 7.56 -23.44 16.71
N HIS A 161 7.28 -23.80 15.47
CA HIS A 161 7.04 -25.18 15.09
C HIS A 161 8.00 -25.57 13.96
N ASP A 162 8.44 -26.82 13.98
CA ASP A 162 9.11 -27.41 12.84
C ASP A 162 8.12 -27.75 11.69
N ALA A 163 8.64 -28.29 10.59
CA ALA A 163 7.84 -28.66 9.42
C ALA A 163 6.81 -29.79 9.69
N SER A 164 6.97 -30.54 10.78
CA SER A 164 6.02 -31.58 11.21
C SER A 164 4.87 -31.01 12.06
N GLY A 165 4.98 -29.74 12.47
CA GLY A 165 4.04 -29.10 13.40
C GLY A 165 4.39 -29.31 14.88
N SER A 166 5.57 -29.86 15.18
CA SER A 166 6.01 -30.04 16.57
C SER A 166 6.55 -28.72 17.13
N VAL A 167 6.18 -28.39 18.37
CA VAL A 167 6.72 -27.19 19.05
C VAL A 167 8.22 -27.37 19.28
N VAL A 168 9.00 -26.38 18.86
CA VAL A 168 10.46 -26.34 19.01
C VAL A 168 10.88 -25.01 19.65
N SER A 169 12.14 -24.93 20.08
CA SER A 169 12.70 -23.66 20.50
C SER A 169 12.67 -22.67 19.34
N CYS A 170 12.15 -21.49 19.63
CA CYS A 170 12.62 -20.29 18.98
C CYS A 170 14.03 -19.95 19.51
#